data_AF-A0A956BN21-F1
#
_entry.id   AF-A0A956BN21-F1
#
_cell.length_a   1.000
_cell.length_b   1.000
_cell.length_c   1.000
_cell.angle_alpha   90.00
_cell.angle_beta   90.00
_cell.angle_gamma   90.00
#
_symmetry.space_group_name_H-M   'P 1'
#
loop_
_entity.id
_entity.type
_entity.pdbx_description
1 polymer ?
#
loop_
_entity_poly.entity_id
_entity_poly.type
_entity_poly.pdbx_seq_one_letter_code
_entity_poly.pdbx_strand_id
1 'polypeptide(L)'
;MTFGLRERLASVLVALALVIAIASTALFFRELRIQLVEAAHTDLAVRADLARVDLRADLALLGQDVDFLAEAPATEGLLRALENGGVDPLTQSTREHWTAHLVAKFHALAHSRAHYDQIRIIGLADGGREIVRVDRHSDGGELRTVEGAELQQKGDRPY
;
A
#
# COMPACT_ATOMS: atom_id res chain seq x y z
N MET A 1 38.23 12.08 67.10
CA MET A 1 38.70 13.36 66.49
C MET A 1 37.52 14.32 66.46
N THR A 2 37.52 15.36 67.28
CA THR A 2 36.46 16.38 67.27
C THR A 2 36.78 17.39 66.18
N PHE A 3 36.08 17.32 65.05
CA PHE A 3 36.19 18.30 63.98
C PHE A 3 35.90 19.71 64.51
N GLY A 4 36.78 20.67 64.21
CA GLY A 4 36.57 22.07 64.53
C GLY A 4 35.39 22.66 63.75
N LEU A 5 34.79 23.74 64.26
CA LEU A 5 33.60 24.39 63.69
C LEU A 5 33.73 24.65 62.18
N ARG A 6 34.91 25.08 61.73
CA ARG A 6 35.23 25.37 60.31
C ARG A 6 35.09 24.14 59.39
N GLU A 7 35.54 22.97 59.85
CA GLU A 7 35.56 21.74 59.04
C GLU A 7 34.15 21.17 58.90
N ARG A 8 33.33 21.30 59.95
CA ARG A 8 31.91 20.97 59.90
C ARG A 8 31.17 21.87 58.92
N LEU A 9 31.37 23.18 58.99
CA LEU A 9 30.76 24.13 58.04
C LEU A 9 31.17 23.86 56.59
N ALA A 10 32.46 23.60 56.34
CA ALA A 10 32.95 23.27 55.00
C ALA A 10 32.30 21.98 54.46
N SER A 11 32.20 20.92 55.27
CA SER A 11 31.55 19.67 54.85
C SER A 11 30.06 19.84 54.50
N VAL A 12 29.34 20.68 55.26
CA VAL A 12 27.93 20.98 54.98
C VAL A 12 27.78 21.75 53.67
N LEU A 13 28.63 22.73 53.40
CA LEU A 13 28.60 23.49 52.15
C LEU A 13 28.90 22.61 50.93
N VAL A 14 29.88 21.71 51.03
CA VAL A 14 30.20 20.75 49.97
C VAL A 14 29.03 19.78 49.74
N ALA A 15 28.45 19.24 50.82
CA ALA A 15 27.29 18.35 50.71
C ALA A 15 26.10 19.07 50.06
N LEU A 16 25.83 20.32 50.46
CA LEU A 16 24.76 21.13 49.87
C LEU A 16 25.00 21.41 48.38
N ALA A 17 26.23 21.79 48.00
CA ALA A 17 26.59 21.99 46.61
C ALA A 17 26.41 20.71 45.77
N LEU A 18 26.75 19.55 46.35
CA LEU A 18 26.58 18.25 45.69
C LEU A 18 25.09 17.92 45.49
N VAL A 19 24.25 18.16 46.50
CA VAL A 19 22.79 17.96 46.40
C VAL A 19 22.18 18.85 45.32
N ILE A 20 22.58 20.13 45.28
CA ILE A 20 22.12 21.06 44.24
C ILE A 20 22.55 20.57 42.86
N ALA A 21 23.82 20.19 42.69
CA ALA A 21 24.32 19.69 41.41
C ALA A 21 23.54 18.45 40.95
N ILE A 22 23.32 17.47 41.83
CA ILE A 22 22.53 16.27 41.54
C ILE A 22 21.09 16.63 41.16
N ALA A 23 20.45 17.53 41.91
CA ALA A 23 19.08 17.95 41.64
C ALA A 23 18.98 18.66 40.26
N SER A 24 19.91 19.58 39.97
CA SER A 24 19.99 20.27 38.69
C SER A 24 20.23 19.30 37.54
N THR A 25 21.17 18.35 37.67
CA THR A 25 21.41 17.32 36.66
C THR A 25 20.17 16.46 36.45
N ALA A 26 19.49 16.03 37.52
CA ALA A 26 18.28 15.22 37.41
C ALA A 26 17.14 15.97 36.68
N LEU A 27 16.95 17.26 36.98
CA LEU A 27 15.96 18.10 36.30
C LEU A 27 16.32 18.31 34.83
N PHE A 28 17.58 18.61 34.52
CA PHE A 28 18.06 18.78 33.15
C PHE A 28 17.89 17.50 32.32
N PHE A 29 18.26 16.32 32.87
CA PHE A 29 18.03 15.04 32.19
C PHE A 29 16.56 14.69 32.05
N ARG A 30 15.69 15.13 32.97
CA ARG A 30 14.24 14.96 32.81
C ARG A 30 13.72 15.79 31.65
N GLU A 31 14.10 17.05 31.58
CA GLU A 31 13.69 17.98 30.52
C GLU A 31 14.16 17.49 29.14
N LEU A 32 15.43 17.11 29.02
CA LEU A 32 15.98 16.54 27.79
C LEU A 32 15.22 15.29 27.32
N ARG A 33 14.86 14.39 28.25
CA ARG A 33 14.10 13.17 27.92
C ARG A 33 12.70 13.50 27.39
N ILE A 34 12.01 14.48 27.98
CA ILE A 34 10.68 14.90 27.52
C ILE A 34 10.78 15.46 26.10
N GLN A 35 11.74 16.35 25.84
CA GLN A 35 11.93 16.94 24.51
C GLN A 35 12.29 15.90 23.45
N LEU A 36 13.15 14.93 23.79
CA LEU A 36 13.54 13.87 22.85
C LEU A 36 12.37 12.94 22.51
N VAL A 37 11.56 12.57 23.52
CA VAL A 37 10.36 11.74 23.32
C VAL A 37 9.33 12.48 22.48
N GLU A 38 9.09 13.76 22.75
CA GLU A 38 8.15 14.59 21.98
C GLU A 38 8.57 14.77 20.51
N ALA A 39 9.87 14.99 20.29
CA ALA A 39 10.45 15.09 18.95
C ALA A 39 10.30 13.76 18.18
N ALA A 40 10.56 12.62 18.84
CA ALA A 40 10.38 11.31 18.24
C ALA A 40 8.91 11.01 17.91
N HIS A 41 7.97 11.41 18.77
CA HIS A 41 6.54 11.29 18.50
C HIS A 41 6.10 12.15 17.32
N THR A 42 6.59 13.39 17.24
CA THR A 42 6.27 14.30 16.15
C THR A 42 6.83 13.77 14.82
N ASP A 43 8.08 13.31 14.79
CA ASP A 43 8.68 12.70 13.60
C ASP A 43 7.89 11.45 13.15
N LEU A 44 7.52 10.58 14.08
CA LEU A 44 6.72 9.40 13.77
C LEU A 44 5.33 9.76 13.22
N ALA A 45 4.67 10.77 13.81
CA ALA A 45 3.37 11.24 13.35
C ALA A 45 3.44 11.82 11.93
N VAL A 46 4.45 12.65 11.66
CA VAL A 46 4.69 13.19 10.31
C VAL A 46 4.94 12.08 9.30
N ARG A 47 5.79 11.09 9.63
CA ARG A 47 6.04 9.94 8.75
C ARG A 47 4.79 9.11 8.51
N ALA A 48 3.99 8.87 9.55
CA ALA A 48 2.75 8.13 9.44
C ALA A 48 1.75 8.87 8.54
N ASP A 49 1.68 10.20 8.63
CA ASP A 49 0.81 11.01 7.78
C ASP A 49 1.28 11.05 6.33
N LEU A 50 2.59 11.14 6.08
CA LEU A 50 3.15 11.00 4.73
C LEU A 50 2.82 9.63 4.13
N ALA A 51 3.05 8.55 4.87
CA ALA A 51 2.72 7.19 4.42
C ALA A 51 1.21 7.02 4.13
N ARG A 52 0.34 7.68 4.92
CA ARG A 52 -1.10 7.71 4.65
C ARG A 52 -1.45 8.46 3.37
N VAL A 53 -0.78 9.58 3.10
CA VAL A 53 -1.00 10.36 1.87
C VAL A 53 -0.56 9.55 0.65
N ASP A 54 0.62 8.93 0.70
CA ASP A 54 1.13 8.10 -0.39
C ASP A 54 0.21 6.91 -0.66
N LEU A 55 -0.19 6.17 0.38
CA LEU A 55 -1.11 5.05 0.25
C LEU A 55 -2.46 5.47 -0.36
N ARG A 56 -2.99 6.64 0.02
CA ARG A 56 -4.24 7.16 -0.55
C ARG A 56 -4.08 7.53 -2.02
N ALA A 57 -2.95 8.11 -2.39
CA ALA A 57 -2.65 8.42 -3.77
C ALA A 57 -2.54 7.14 -4.63
N ASP A 58 -1.86 6.11 -4.12
CA ASP A 58 -1.73 4.82 -4.78
C ASP A 58 -3.09 4.13 -4.95
N LEU A 59 -3.94 4.13 -3.91
CA LEU A 59 -5.30 3.58 -3.98
C LEU A 59 -6.19 4.37 -4.94
N ALA A 60 -6.07 5.70 -5.00
CA ALA A 60 -6.81 6.51 -5.95
C ALA A 60 -6.38 6.20 -7.39
N LEU A 61 -5.08 6.00 -7.63
CA LEU A 61 -4.54 5.62 -8.92
C LEU A 61 -5.01 4.22 -9.35
N LEU A 62 -5.02 3.26 -8.42
CA LEU A 62 -5.60 1.93 -8.63
C LEU A 62 -7.07 2.01 -9.03
N GLY A 63 -7.86 2.83 -8.33
CA GLY A 63 -9.28 3.06 -8.67
C GLY A 63 -9.45 3.63 -10.08
N GLN A 64 -8.67 4.67 -10.43
CA GLN A 64 -8.70 5.27 -11.77
C GLN A 64 -8.33 4.27 -12.88
N ASP A 65 -7.36 3.40 -12.64
CA ASP A 65 -6.97 2.37 -13.60
C ASP A 65 -8.08 1.32 -13.79
N VAL A 66 -8.80 0.95 -12.70
CA VAL A 66 -9.98 0.08 -12.78
C VAL A 66 -11.10 0.75 -13.57
N ASP A 67 -11.41 2.02 -13.28
CA ASP A 67 -12.44 2.78 -13.99
C ASP A 67 -12.09 2.92 -15.48
N PHE A 68 -10.83 3.21 -15.79
CA PHE A 68 -10.34 3.27 -17.17
C PHE A 68 -10.53 1.95 -17.94
N LEU A 69 -10.28 0.82 -17.29
CA LEU A 69 -10.52 -0.50 -17.88
C LEU A 69 -12.01 -0.82 -17.96
N ALA A 70 -12.82 -0.43 -16.99
CA ALA A 70 -14.26 -0.67 -16.96
C ALA A 70 -15.00 0.10 -18.07
N GLU A 71 -14.63 1.37 -18.27
CA GLU A 71 -15.20 2.27 -19.29
C GLU A 71 -14.62 2.02 -20.70
N ALA A 72 -13.66 1.10 -20.84
CA ALA A 72 -13.11 0.77 -22.14
C ALA A 72 -14.19 0.19 -23.07
N PRO A 73 -14.29 0.64 -24.35
CA PRO A 73 -15.25 0.08 -25.31
C PRO A 73 -15.18 -1.44 -25.49
N ALA A 74 -14.00 -2.03 -25.25
CA ALA A 74 -13.79 -3.47 -25.31
C ALA A 74 -14.43 -4.22 -24.14
N THR A 75 -14.54 -3.60 -22.96
CA THR A 75 -15.22 -4.17 -21.78
C THR A 75 -16.72 -4.17 -22.01
N GLU A 76 -17.29 -3.06 -22.49
CA GLU A 76 -18.71 -3.00 -22.86
C GLU A 76 -19.04 -3.95 -24.02
N GLY A 77 -18.18 -3.98 -25.05
CA GLY A 77 -18.33 -4.90 -26.18
C GLY A 77 -18.29 -6.36 -25.75
N LEU A 78 -17.39 -6.71 -24.83
CA LEU A 78 -17.34 -8.04 -24.23
C LEU A 78 -18.63 -8.35 -23.48
N LEU A 79 -19.15 -7.43 -22.65
CA LEU A 79 -20.40 -7.62 -21.92
C LEU A 79 -21.57 -7.86 -22.88
N ARG A 80 -21.72 -7.02 -23.90
CA ARG A 80 -22.78 -7.20 -24.91
C ARG A 80 -22.65 -8.54 -25.64
N ALA A 81 -21.43 -8.95 -25.99
CA ALA A 81 -21.20 -10.25 -26.62
C ALA A 81 -21.57 -11.41 -25.68
N LEU A 82 -21.25 -11.32 -24.39
CA LEU A 82 -21.62 -12.33 -23.39
C LEU A 82 -23.14 -12.46 -23.23
N GLU A 83 -23.88 -11.35 -23.30
CA GLU A 83 -25.35 -11.33 -23.20
C GLU A 83 -26.05 -11.84 -24.48
N ASN A 84 -25.39 -11.73 -25.64
CA ASN A 84 -25.99 -12.01 -26.96
C ASN A 84 -25.39 -13.26 -27.65
N GLY A 85 -25.06 -14.29 -26.86
CA GLY A 85 -24.64 -15.59 -27.41
C GLY A 85 -23.23 -15.62 -28.02
N GLY A 86 -22.36 -14.70 -27.59
CA GLY A 86 -20.95 -14.64 -27.99
C GLY A 86 -20.64 -13.61 -29.07
N VAL A 87 -21.61 -12.82 -29.53
CA VAL A 87 -21.42 -11.78 -30.56
C VAL A 87 -22.05 -10.46 -30.11
N ASP A 88 -21.28 -9.37 -30.14
CA ASP A 88 -21.79 -8.03 -29.86
C ASP A 88 -22.73 -7.59 -30.99
N PRO A 89 -24.03 -7.37 -30.72
CA PRO A 89 -25.01 -7.01 -31.76
C PRO A 89 -24.70 -5.66 -32.41
N LEU A 90 -24.02 -4.75 -31.72
CA LEU A 90 -23.71 -3.41 -32.23
C LEU A 90 -22.57 -3.43 -33.26
N THR A 91 -21.51 -4.17 -32.96
CA THR A 91 -20.27 -4.17 -33.74
C THR A 91 -20.06 -5.44 -34.56
N GLN A 92 -20.91 -6.45 -34.36
CA GLN A 92 -20.78 -7.81 -34.91
C GLN A 92 -19.46 -8.50 -34.53
N SER A 93 -18.78 -7.99 -33.50
CA SER A 93 -17.52 -8.54 -33.01
C SER A 93 -17.77 -9.70 -32.06
N THR A 94 -16.95 -10.74 -32.14
CA THR A 94 -17.09 -11.90 -31.25
C THR A 94 -16.53 -11.62 -29.86
N ARG A 95 -16.93 -12.45 -28.89
CA ARG A 95 -16.34 -12.47 -27.55
C ARG A 95 -14.82 -12.60 -27.61
N GLU A 96 -14.30 -13.48 -28.47
CA GLU A 96 -12.87 -13.73 -28.63
C GLU A 96 -12.13 -12.49 -29.16
N HIS A 97 -12.75 -11.75 -30.10
CA HIS A 97 -12.22 -10.48 -30.57
C HIS A 97 -12.07 -9.48 -29.42
N TRP A 98 -13.12 -9.27 -28.63
CA TRP A 98 -13.06 -8.35 -27.49
C TRP A 98 -12.07 -8.80 -26.41
N THR A 99 -12.00 -10.10 -26.15
CA THR A 99 -11.04 -10.71 -25.23
C THR A 99 -9.60 -10.40 -25.66
N ALA A 100 -9.26 -10.56 -26.95
CA ALA A 100 -7.93 -10.25 -27.47
C ALA A 100 -7.58 -8.75 -27.33
N HIS A 101 -8.55 -7.87 -27.60
CA HIS A 101 -8.37 -6.43 -27.40
C HIS A 101 -8.14 -6.06 -25.92
N LEU A 102 -8.84 -6.71 -24.99
CA LEU A 102 -8.65 -6.52 -23.56
C LEU A 102 -7.30 -7.03 -23.08
N VAL A 103 -6.85 -8.19 -23.56
CA VAL A 103 -5.51 -8.72 -23.29
C VAL A 103 -4.45 -7.70 -23.73
N ALA A 104 -4.54 -7.13 -24.93
CA ALA A 104 -3.59 -6.13 -25.41
C ALA A 104 -3.57 -4.87 -24.51
N LYS A 105 -4.75 -4.40 -24.07
CA LYS A 105 -4.84 -3.28 -23.12
C LYS A 105 -4.25 -3.62 -21.75
N PHE A 106 -4.49 -4.84 -21.25
CA PHE A 106 -3.96 -5.29 -19.98
C PHE A 106 -2.44 -5.40 -20.01
N HIS A 107 -1.87 -5.89 -21.12
CA HIS A 107 -0.43 -5.88 -21.34
C HIS A 107 0.14 -4.45 -21.33
N ALA A 108 -0.49 -3.52 -22.05
CA ALA A 108 -0.05 -2.12 -22.08
C ALA A 108 -0.10 -1.46 -20.69
N LEU A 109 -1.18 -1.68 -19.95
CA LEU A 109 -1.35 -1.14 -18.60
C LEU A 109 -0.38 -1.79 -17.61
N ALA A 110 -0.26 -3.12 -17.61
CA ALA A 110 0.69 -3.82 -16.76
C ALA A 110 2.11 -3.37 -17.07
N HIS A 111 2.46 -3.17 -18.35
CA HIS A 111 3.78 -2.67 -18.75
C HIS A 111 4.05 -1.26 -18.21
N SER A 112 3.07 -0.35 -18.24
CA SER A 112 3.23 1.00 -17.69
C SER A 112 3.19 1.04 -16.16
N ARG A 113 2.50 0.08 -15.52
CA ARG A 113 2.36 -0.07 -14.07
C ARG A 113 3.16 -1.29 -13.58
N ALA A 114 4.46 -1.11 -13.41
CA ALA A 114 5.37 -2.20 -13.02
C ALA A 114 5.02 -2.90 -11.70
N HIS A 115 4.24 -2.25 -10.83
CA HIS A 115 3.77 -2.79 -9.55
C HIS A 115 2.52 -3.68 -9.67
N TYR A 116 1.96 -3.86 -10.87
CA TYR A 116 0.86 -4.79 -11.09
C TYR A 116 1.40 -6.19 -11.32
N ASP A 117 1.12 -7.06 -10.35
CA ASP A 117 1.39 -8.49 -10.45
C ASP A 117 0.34 -9.21 -11.31
N GLN A 118 -0.89 -8.70 -11.33
CA GLN A 118 -2.01 -9.34 -12.01
C GLN A 118 -3.12 -8.35 -12.35
N ILE A 119 -3.70 -8.50 -13.55
CA ILE A 119 -4.93 -7.83 -13.98
C ILE A 119 -5.89 -8.88 -14.53
N ARG A 120 -7.16 -8.87 -14.10
CA ARG A 120 -8.15 -9.87 -14.53
C ARG A 120 -9.57 -9.33 -14.62
N ILE A 121 -10.37 -9.96 -15.48
CA ILE A 121 -11.83 -9.85 -15.51
C ILE A 121 -12.41 -11.18 -15.04
N ILE A 122 -13.35 -11.11 -14.10
CA ILE A 122 -14.06 -12.26 -13.57
C ILE A 122 -15.48 -12.23 -14.15
N GLY A 123 -15.87 -13.32 -14.82
CA GLY A 123 -17.22 -13.49 -15.34
C GLY A 123 -18.20 -13.99 -14.28
N LEU A 124 -19.49 -14.00 -14.59
CA LEU A 124 -20.52 -14.57 -13.71
C LEU A 124 -20.74 -16.07 -13.93
N ALA A 125 -20.35 -16.60 -15.10
CA ALA A 125 -20.50 -18.00 -15.45
C ALA A 125 -19.49 -18.89 -14.70
N ASP A 126 -19.78 -20.20 -14.67
CA ASP A 126 -18.90 -21.26 -14.15
C ASP A 126 -18.33 -20.98 -12.75
N GLY A 127 -19.14 -20.41 -11.85
CA GLY A 127 -18.70 -20.11 -10.48
C GLY A 127 -17.67 -18.98 -10.42
N GLY A 128 -17.92 -17.89 -11.15
CA GLY A 128 -17.01 -16.75 -11.14
C GLY A 128 -15.72 -17.02 -11.91
N ARG A 129 -15.78 -17.70 -13.07
CA ARG A 129 -14.56 -18.02 -13.83
C ARG A 129 -13.95 -16.76 -14.45
N GLU A 130 -12.63 -16.65 -14.34
CA GLU A 130 -11.85 -15.60 -15.01
C GLU A 130 -12.08 -15.67 -16.54
N ILE A 131 -12.26 -14.52 -17.19
CA ILE A 131 -12.45 -14.41 -18.65
C ILE A 131 -11.14 -13.96 -19.32
N VAL A 132 -10.48 -12.96 -18.71
CA VAL A 132 -9.19 -12.42 -19.14
C VAL A 132 -8.29 -12.33 -17.93
N ARG A 133 -7.04 -12.75 -18.06
CA ARG A 133 -6.03 -12.59 -17.02
C ARG A 133 -4.65 -12.38 -17.63
N VAL A 134 -3.95 -11.36 -17.14
CA VAL A 134 -2.54 -11.11 -17.42
C VAL A 134 -1.80 -11.08 -16.09
N ASP A 135 -0.75 -11.89 -16.01
CA ASP A 135 0.14 -11.98 -14.84
C ASP A 135 1.52 -11.41 -15.19
N ARG A 136 2.19 -10.86 -14.19
CA ARG A 136 3.61 -10.53 -14.24
C ARG A 136 4.38 -11.62 -13.50
N HIS A 137 5.32 -12.25 -14.18
CA HIS A 137 6.19 -13.24 -13.53
C HIS A 137 7.17 -12.54 -12.58
N SER A 138 7.32 -13.10 -11.37
CA SER A 138 8.21 -12.57 -10.32
C SER A 138 9.69 -12.64 -10.73
N ASP A 139 10.08 -13.60 -11.57
CA ASP A 139 11.42 -13.73 -12.14
C ASP A 139 11.47 -13.08 -13.53
N GLY A 140 11.95 -11.84 -13.59
CA GLY A 140 12.27 -11.15 -14.85
C GLY A 140 11.20 -10.16 -15.35
N GLY A 141 10.03 -10.10 -14.70
CA GLY A 141 9.00 -9.11 -15.01
C GLY A 141 8.31 -9.32 -16.37
N GLU A 142 8.44 -10.51 -16.95
CA GLU A 142 7.75 -10.85 -18.20
C GLU A 142 6.23 -10.92 -17.97
N LEU A 143 5.47 -10.35 -18.89
CA LEU A 143 4.02 -10.38 -18.86
C LEU A 143 3.51 -11.60 -19.61
N ARG A 144 2.60 -12.34 -18.99
CA ARG A 144 1.99 -13.55 -19.55
C ARG A 144 0.48 -13.44 -19.55
N THR A 145 -0.15 -13.75 -20.67
CA THR A 145 -1.59 -13.99 -20.75
C THR A 145 -1.91 -15.40 -20.23
N VAL A 146 -2.93 -15.52 -19.39
CA VAL A 146 -3.44 -16.80 -18.90
C VAL A 146 -4.71 -17.14 -19.69
N GLU A 147 -4.78 -18.34 -20.25
CA GLU A 147 -5.85 -18.75 -21.15
C GLU A 147 -6.46 -20.12 -20.75
N GLY A 148 -7.70 -20.35 -21.21
CA GLY A 148 -8.32 -21.67 -21.17
C GLY A 148 -8.44 -22.27 -19.77
N ALA A 149 -7.87 -23.47 -19.60
CA ALA A 149 -8.01 -24.25 -18.37
C ALA A 149 -7.29 -23.66 -17.15
N GLU A 150 -6.34 -22.73 -17.37
CA GLU A 150 -5.61 -22.07 -16.29
C GLU A 150 -6.40 -20.90 -15.67
N LEU A 151 -7.49 -20.46 -16.32
CA LEU A 151 -8.40 -19.47 -15.78
C LEU A 151 -9.15 -20.03 -14.58
N GLN A 152 -9.07 -19.33 -13.46
CA GLN A 152 -9.54 -19.85 -12.18
C GLN A 152 -11.00 -19.49 -11.92
N GLN A 153 -11.70 -20.34 -11.17
CA GLN A 153 -13.00 -20.01 -10.57
C GLN A 153 -12.81 -19.19 -9.31
N LYS A 154 -13.62 -18.15 -9.13
CA LYS A 154 -13.49 -17.15 -8.04
C LYS A 154 -14.78 -16.92 -7.25
N GLY A 155 -15.86 -17.59 -7.58
CA GLY A 155 -17.18 -17.41 -6.95
C GLY A 155 -17.22 -17.72 -5.46
N ASP A 156 -16.37 -18.64 -4.97
CA ASP A 156 -16.36 -19.07 -3.57
C ASP A 156 -15.28 -18.39 -2.72
N ARG A 157 -14.65 -17.31 -3.22
CA ARG A 157 -13.62 -16.61 -2.41
C ARG A 157 -14.28 -15.73 -1.34
N PRO A 158 -13.95 -15.93 -0.05
CA PRO A 158 -14.33 -15.02 1.01
C PRO A 158 -13.29 -13.89 1.04
N TYR A 159 -13.56 -12.80 0.33
CA TYR A 159 -12.93 -11.52 0.63
C TYR A 159 -14.02 -10.51 0.97
#